data_AF-A0A9E4B203-F1
#
_entry.id   AF-A0A9E4B203-F1
#
_cell.length_a   1.000
_cell.length_b   1.000
_cell.length_c   1.000
_cell.angle_alpha   90.00
_cell.angle_beta   90.00
_cell.angle_gamma   90.00
#
_symmetry.space_group_name_H-M   'P 1'
#
loop_
_entity.id
_entity.type
_entity.pdbx_description
1 polymer ?
#
loop_
_entity_poly.entity_id
_entity_poly.type
_entity_poly.pdbx_seq_one_letter_code
_entity_poly.pdbx_strand_id
1 'polypeptide(L)' 'EHNAPAVFSETTVSGKLPEAVARETGAAVFQLYADSLGERGGAAGTYLGMVRTNVERIVEALN' A
#
# COMPACT_ATOMS: atom_id res chain seq x y z
N GLU A 1 8.75 12.49 13.40
CA GLU A 1 9.33 13.67 12.70
C GLU A 1 8.56 14.09 11.44
N HIS A 2 7.79 13.22 10.76
CA HIS A 2 7.02 13.60 9.55
C HIS A 2 5.49 13.60 9.69
N ASN A 3 4.93 13.23 10.85
CA ASN A 3 3.48 13.06 11.06
C ASN A 3 2.78 12.30 9.92
N ALA A 4 3.42 11.24 9.44
CA ALA A 4 2.94 10.48 8.30
C ALA A 4 1.54 9.91 8.60
N PRO A 5 0.51 10.21 7.79
CA PRO A 5 -0.86 9.73 8.03
C PRO A 5 -1.05 8.25 7.66
N ALA A 6 -0.09 7.68 6.90
CA ALA A 6 -0.20 6.36 6.33
C ALA A 6 1.13 5.58 6.35
N VAL A 7 1.00 4.26 6.47
CA VAL A 7 2.06 3.27 6.30
C VAL A 7 1.67 2.35 5.15
N PHE A 8 2.59 2.11 4.22
CA PHE A 8 2.37 1.23 3.09
C PHE A 8 3.08 -0.11 3.33
N SER A 9 2.39 -1.19 3.01
CA SER A 9 2.90 -2.56 3.05
C SER A 9 2.65 -3.24 1.73
N GLU A 10 3.45 -4.27 1.41
CA GLU A 10 3.31 -5.02 0.18
C GLU A 10 2.44 -6.25 0.40
N THR A 11 1.68 -6.65 -0.63
CA THR A 11 0.70 -7.75 -0.52
C THR A 11 1.31 -9.12 -0.22
N THR A 12 2.63 -9.27 -0.36
CA THR A 12 3.36 -10.54 -0.21
C THR A 12 3.99 -10.71 1.17
N VAL A 13 3.99 -9.68 2.03
CA VAL A 13 4.62 -9.72 3.36
C VAL A 13 3.59 -9.72 4.49
N SER A 14 4.01 -10.19 5.67
CA SER A 14 3.17 -10.21 6.88
C SER A 14 2.76 -8.80 7.32
N GLY A 15 1.46 -8.59 7.57
CA GLY A 15 0.91 -7.31 8.05
C GLY A 15 1.26 -6.92 9.48
N LYS A 16 1.85 -7.84 10.28
CA LYS A 16 2.09 -7.64 11.72
C LYS A 16 2.92 -6.40 12.06
N LEU A 17 3.96 -6.12 11.26
CA LEU A 17 4.84 -4.96 11.51
C LEU A 17 4.13 -3.64 11.13
N PRO A 18 3.57 -3.48 9.92
CA PRO A 18 2.75 -2.32 9.58
C PRO A 18 1.62 -2.04 10.58
N GLU A 19 0.93 -3.09 11.04
CA GLU A 19 -0.13 -2.98 12.06
C GLU A 19 0.39 -2.49 13.41
N ALA A 20 1.58 -2.95 13.83
CA ALA A 20 2.21 -2.47 15.05
C ALA A 20 2.57 -0.99 14.96
N VAL A 21 3.15 -0.56 13.84
CA VAL A 21 3.47 0.86 13.58
C VAL A 21 2.20 1.70 13.57
N ALA A 22 1.14 1.26 12.89
CA ALA A 22 -0.14 1.94 12.86
C ALA A 22 -0.75 2.12 14.26
N ARG A 23 -0.71 1.07 15.10
CA ARG A 23 -1.20 1.14 16.48
C ARG A 23 -0.41 2.14 17.33
N GLU A 24 0.89 2.25 17.12
CA GLU A 24 1.76 3.14 17.90
C GLU A 24 1.74 4.59 17.42
N THR A 25 1.42 4.81 16.14
CA THR A 25 1.50 6.14 15.50
C THR A 25 0.15 6.77 15.15
N GLY A 26 -0.91 5.96 15.08
CA GLY A 26 -2.23 6.37 14.58
C GLY A 26 -2.33 6.41 13.05
N ALA A 27 -1.28 6.04 12.32
CA ALA A 27 -1.30 6.01 10.86
C ALA A 27 -2.19 4.88 10.32
N ALA A 28 -2.82 5.09 9.16
CA ALA A 28 -3.58 4.05 8.46
C ALA A 28 -2.65 3.12 7.65
N VAL A 29 -3.03 1.85 7.49
CA VAL A 29 -2.25 0.86 6.72
C VAL A 29 -2.86 0.68 5.34
N PHE A 30 -2.03 0.79 4.31
CA PHE A 30 -2.41 0.56 2.91
C PHE A 30 -1.54 -0.52 2.27
N GLN A 31 -2.13 -1.25 1.32
CA GLN A 31 -1.47 -2.33 0.59
C GLN A 31 -1.08 -1.89 -0.82
N LEU A 32 0.18 -2.11 -1.20
CA LEU A 32 0.73 -1.83 -2.52
C LEU A 32 1.19 -3.13 -3.19
N TYR A 33 1.21 -3.13 -4.51
CA TYR A 33 1.80 -4.20 -5.30
C TYR A 33 3.27 -3.90 -5.55
N ALA A 34 4.16 -4.86 -5.29
CA ALA A 34 5.60 -4.68 -5.49
C ALA A 34 6.21 -5.86 -6.25
N ASP A 35 6.37 -7.00 -5.57
CA ASP A 35 6.99 -8.20 -6.14
C ASP A 35 6.08 -8.99 -7.10
N SER A 36 4.79 -8.64 -7.16
CA SER A 36 3.82 -9.33 -8.02
C SER A 36 2.77 -8.38 -8.59
N LEU A 37 2.29 -8.73 -9.78
CA LEU A 37 1.08 -8.15 -10.33
C LEU A 37 -0.13 -8.61 -9.51
N GLY A 38 -1.20 -7.81 -9.55
CA GLY A 38 -2.50 -8.25 -9.09
C GLY A 38 -3.10 -9.34 -9.98
N GLU A 39 -4.31 -9.75 -9.64
CA GLU A 39 -5.03 -10.77 -10.41
C GLU A 39 -5.17 -10.38 -11.88
N ARG A 40 -5.01 -11.37 -12.77
CA ARG A 40 -5.17 -11.19 -14.21
C ARG A 40 -6.59 -10.70 -14.50
N GLY A 41 -6.72 -9.56 -15.18
CA GLY A 41 -8.00 -8.90 -15.45
C GLY A 41 -8.43 -7.88 -14.40
N GLY A 42 -7.75 -7.80 -13.26
CA GLY A 42 -7.94 -6.75 -12.25
C GLY A 42 -7.16 -5.47 -12.55
N ALA A 43 -7.39 -4.43 -11.74
CA ALA A 43 -6.77 -3.10 -11.90
C ALA A 43 -5.22 -3.15 -11.92
N ALA A 44 -4.62 -4.06 -11.16
CA ALA A 44 -3.18 -4.28 -11.11
C ALA A 44 -2.70 -5.49 -11.95
N GLY A 45 -3.53 -6.02 -12.86
CA GLY A 45 -3.22 -7.22 -13.64
C GLY A 45 -2.20 -7.03 -14.78
N THR A 46 -1.73 -5.80 -15.00
CA THR A 46 -0.61 -5.46 -15.89
C THR A 46 0.37 -4.54 -15.17
N TYR A 47 1.62 -4.45 -15.62
CA TYR A 47 2.59 -3.56 -14.99
C TYR A 47 2.11 -2.09 -14.94
N LEU A 48 1.55 -1.58 -16.03
CA LEU A 48 1.01 -0.20 -16.05
C LEU A 48 -0.21 -0.05 -15.13
N GLY A 49 -1.07 -1.07 -15.06
CA GLY A 49 -2.20 -1.08 -14.13
C GLY A 49 -1.75 -1.11 -12.67
N MET A 50 -0.71 -1.89 -12.37
CA MET A 50 -0.09 -1.98 -11.05
C MET A 50 0.48 -0.63 -10.60
N VAL A 51 1.29 0.01 -11.46
CA VAL A 51 1.85 1.33 -11.18
C VAL A 51 0.75 2.36 -10.98
N ARG A 52 -0.27 2.39 -11.84
CA ARG A 52 -1.43 3.29 -11.70
C ARG A 52 -2.14 3.08 -10.37
N THR A 53 -2.48 1.84 -10.04
CA THR A 53 -3.19 1.48 -8.81
C THR A 53 -2.40 1.88 -7.57
N ASN A 54 -1.08 1.67 -7.58
CA ASN A 54 -0.22 2.09 -6.46
C ASN A 54 -0.19 3.61 -6.31
N VAL A 55 -0.04 4.36 -7.41
CA VAL A 55 -0.03 5.83 -7.37
C VAL A 55 -1.36 6.36 -6.84
N GLU A 56 -2.49 5.83 -7.30
CA GLU A 56 -3.81 6.21 -6.81
C GLU A 56 -3.93 5.97 -5.29
N ARG A 57 -3.53 4.80 -4.80
CA ARG A 57 -3.53 4.49 -3.36
C ARG A 57 -2.60 5.40 -2.55
N ILE A 58 -1.42 5.70 -3.06
CA ILE A 58 -0.47 6.59 -2.37
C ILE A 58 -1.04 8.00 -2.27
N VAL A 59 -1.62 8.51 -3.37
CA VAL A 59 -2.23 9.85 -3.39
C VAL A 59 -3.43 9.90 -2.46
N GLU A 60 -4.31 8.89 -2.48
CA GLU A 60 -5.46 8.80 -1.58
C GLU A 60 -5.05 8.77 -0.10
N ALA A 61 -4.00 8.01 0.22
CA ALA A 61 -3.54 7.83 1.60
C ALA A 61 -2.78 9.03 2.18
N LEU A 62 -2.27 9.94 1.34
CA LEU A 62 -1.49 11.11 1.76
C LEU A 62 -2.24 12.45 1.68
N ASN A 63 -3.47 12.44 1.14
CA ASN A 63 -4.39 13.59 1.18
C ASN A 63 -5.21 13.61 2.47
#